data_AF-A0A7V2WMY2-F1
#
_entry.id   AF-A0A7V2WMY2-F1
#
_cell.length_a   1.000
_cell.length_b   1.000
_cell.length_c   1.000
_cell.angle_alpha   90.00
_cell.angle_beta   90.00
_cell.angle_gamma   90.00
#
_symmetry.space_group_name_H-M   'P 1'
#
loop_
_entity.id
_entity.type
_entity.pdbx_description
1 polymer ?
#
loop_
_entity_poly.entity_id
_entity_poly.type
_entity_poly.pdbx_seq_one_letter_code
_entity_poly.pdbx_strand_id
1 'polypeptide(L)'
;MKPIQAVAATATDEINKIAGSDLSDEQKKQIANIIDNAVIQAMLEGQHRAVDATLNYSEADEDLTHKIARAIRRKNDVLIANLTSLR
;
A
#
# COMPACT_ATOMS: atom_id res chain seq x y z
N MET A 1 -2.70 -2.74 -13.25
CA MET A 1 -2.13 -2.96 -11.90
C MET A 1 -2.72 -4.26 -11.38
N LYS A 2 -1.92 -5.24 -10.95
CA LYS A 2 -2.49 -6.40 -10.24
C LYS A 2 -3.17 -5.89 -8.96
N PRO A 3 -4.34 -6.41 -8.56
CA PRO A 3 -4.96 -6.01 -7.30
C PRO A 3 -3.99 -6.29 -6.16
N ILE A 4 -3.90 -5.37 -5.20
CA ILE A 4 -2.99 -5.45 -4.03
C ILE A 4 -3.16 -6.78 -3.28
N GLN A 5 -4.42 -7.23 -3.16
CA GLN A 5 -4.78 -8.51 -2.60
C GLN A 5 -4.10 -9.68 -3.33
N ALA A 6 -3.92 -9.60 -4.65
CA ALA A 6 -3.21 -10.63 -5.40
C ALA A 6 -1.71 -10.64 -5.06
N VAL A 7 -1.11 -9.49 -4.77
CA VAL A 7 0.31 -9.41 -4.34
C VAL A 7 0.46 -10.01 -2.94
N ALA A 8 -0.41 -9.63 -2.01
CA ALA A 8 -0.38 -10.15 -0.64
C ALA A 8 -0.71 -11.65 -0.57
N ALA A 9 -1.69 -12.12 -1.35
CA ALA A 9 -2.01 -13.54 -1.46
C ALA A 9 -0.83 -14.33 -2.06
N THR A 10 -0.19 -13.83 -3.12
CA THR A 10 0.99 -14.48 -3.72
C THR A 10 2.12 -14.63 -2.70
N ALA A 11 2.43 -13.55 -1.96
CA ALA A 11 3.46 -13.59 -0.94
C ALA A 11 3.10 -14.53 0.23
N THR A 12 1.83 -14.57 0.63
CA THR A 12 1.34 -15.52 1.66
C THR A 12 1.53 -16.96 1.19
N ASP A 13 1.16 -17.26 -0.06
CA ASP A 13 1.30 -18.58 -0.64
C ASP A 13 2.76 -19.01 -0.77
N GLU A 14 3.66 -18.10 -1.14
CA GLU A 14 5.10 -18.37 -1.20
C GLU A 14 5.69 -18.65 0.19
N ILE A 15 5.31 -17.88 1.21
CA ILE A 15 5.74 -18.12 2.58
C ILE A 15 5.23 -19.47 3.09
N ASN A 16 3.96 -19.79 2.84
CA ASN A 16 3.39 -21.07 3.24
C ASN A 16 4.09 -22.26 2.56
N LYS A 17 4.52 -22.11 1.30
CA LYS A 17 5.31 -23.14 0.59
C LYS A 17 6.70 -23.35 1.21
N ILE A 18 7.36 -22.28 1.65
CA ILE A 18 8.69 -22.34 2.28
C ILE A 18 8.61 -22.90 3.70
N ALA A 19 7.62 -22.46 4.48
CA ALA A 19 7.45 -22.85 5.87
C ALA A 19 6.99 -24.32 6.03
N GLY A 20 6.49 -24.95 4.96
CA GLY A 20 6.06 -26.34 4.98
C GLY A 20 4.72 -26.56 5.70
N SER A 21 4.41 -27.83 6.01
CA SER A 21 3.12 -28.27 6.57
C SER A 21 2.90 -27.92 8.05
N ASP A 22 3.88 -27.31 8.72
CA ASP A 22 3.86 -27.11 10.18
C ASP A 22 3.14 -25.83 10.63
N LEU A 23 2.70 -25.00 9.69
CA LEU A 23 1.90 -23.82 10.03
C LEU A 23 0.44 -24.21 10.29
N SER A 24 -0.02 -23.95 11.51
CA SER A 24 -1.44 -23.97 11.84
C SER A 24 -2.21 -22.93 11.03
N ASP A 25 -3.51 -23.14 10.84
CA ASP A 25 -4.36 -22.20 10.09
C ASP A 25 -4.40 -20.81 10.73
N GLU A 26 -4.26 -20.73 12.04
CA GLU A 26 -4.14 -19.44 12.75
C GLU A 26 -2.83 -18.72 12.39
N GLN A 27 -1.70 -19.44 12.31
CA GLN A 27 -0.43 -18.86 11.88
C GLN A 27 -0.48 -18.41 10.42
N LYS A 28 -1.12 -19.18 9.52
CA LYS A 28 -1.31 -18.78 8.12
C LYS A 28 -2.13 -17.49 8.01
N LYS A 29 -3.19 -17.38 8.81
CA LYS A 29 -4.01 -16.16 8.88
C LYS A 29 -3.23 -14.96 9.41
N GLN A 30 -2.39 -15.17 10.43
CA GLN A 30 -1.51 -14.12 10.95
C GLN A 30 -0.49 -13.65 9.91
N ILE A 31 0.12 -14.58 9.16
CA ILE A 31 1.03 -14.27 8.05
C ILE A 31 0.32 -13.42 6.99
N ALA A 32 -0.88 -13.83 6.55
CA ALA A 32 -1.65 -13.08 5.57
C ALA A 32 -1.92 -11.64 6.03
N ASN A 33 -2.36 -11.47 7.29
CA ASN A 33 -2.61 -10.15 7.87
C ASN A 33 -1.33 -9.28 7.96
N ILE A 34 -0.19 -9.88 8.30
CA ILE A 34 1.10 -9.16 8.37
C ILE A 34 1.48 -8.66 6.98
N ILE A 35 1.36 -9.51 5.96
CA ILE A 35 1.68 -9.13 4.57
C ILE A 35 0.73 -8.06 4.06
N ASP A 36 -0.58 -8.22 4.26
CA ASP A 36 -1.58 -7.22 3.85
C ASP A 36 -1.25 -5.85 4.46
N ASN A 37 -0.97 -5.81 5.77
CA ASN A 37 -0.61 -4.58 6.45
C ASN A 37 0.71 -3.98 5.90
N ALA A 38 1.72 -4.81 5.65
CA ALA A 38 3.01 -4.36 5.11
C ALA A 38 2.87 -3.76 3.70
N VAL A 39 2.07 -4.40 2.83
CA VAL A 39 1.83 -3.89 1.46
C VAL A 39 1.06 -2.56 1.51
N ILE A 40 0.06 -2.44 2.38
CA ILE A 40 -0.69 -1.19 2.58
C ILE A 40 0.26 -0.08 3.04
N GLN A 41 1.08 -0.33 4.07
CA GLN A 41 2.03 0.66 4.58
C GLN A 41 3.05 1.10 3.53
N ALA A 42 3.62 0.16 2.76
CA ALA A 42 4.56 0.48 1.70
C ALA A 42 3.93 1.38 0.62
N MET A 43 2.67 1.16 0.27
CA MET A 43 1.95 2.00 -0.69
C MET A 43 1.68 3.40 -0.14
N LEU A 44 1.28 3.52 1.13
CA LEU A 44 1.11 4.81 1.80
C LEU A 44 2.40 5.61 1.82
N GLU A 45 3.51 4.97 2.16
CA GLU A 45 4.81 5.62 2.24
C GLU A 45 5.35 6.02 0.85
N GLY A 46 5.13 5.19 -0.17
CA GLY A 46 5.43 5.55 -1.57
C GLY A 46 4.63 6.78 -2.03
N GLN A 47 3.37 6.88 -1.60
CA GLN A 47 2.51 8.00 -1.92
C GLN A 47 2.89 9.29 -1.19
N HIS A 48 3.26 9.23 0.09
CA HIS A 48 3.80 10.39 0.81
C HIS A 48 5.06 10.92 0.13
N ARG A 49 6.01 10.03 -0.22
CA ARG A 49 7.21 10.41 -0.96
C ARG A 49 6.92 11.06 -2.31
N ALA A 50 5.88 10.62 -3.02
CA ALA A 50 5.46 11.26 -4.27
C ALA A 50 4.93 12.69 -4.05
N VAL A 51 4.20 12.92 -2.96
CA VAL A 51 3.75 14.27 -2.57
C VAL A 51 4.93 15.14 -2.15
N ASP A 52 5.84 14.62 -1.33
CA ASP A 52 7.02 15.36 -0.86
C ASP A 52 7.94 15.74 -2.03
N ALA A 53 8.11 14.84 -3.01
CA ALA A 53 8.86 15.12 -4.22
C ALA A 53 8.25 16.25 -5.05
N THR A 54 6.91 16.37 -5.07
CA THR A 54 6.26 17.50 -5.76
C THR A 54 6.49 18.82 -5.04
N LEU A 55 6.50 18.84 -3.71
CA LEU A 55 6.63 20.06 -2.89
C LEU A 55 8.03 20.70 -2.93
N ASN A 56 9.03 20.06 -3.54
CA ASN A 56 10.42 20.55 -3.63
C ASN A 56 10.72 21.41 -4.87
N TYR A 57 9.73 22.08 -5.47
CA TYR A 57 9.90 22.96 -6.65
C TYR A 57 9.93 24.46 -6.30
N SER A 58 10.50 25.27 -7.20
CA SER A 58 10.61 26.74 -7.05
C SER A 58 9.25 27.45 -7.01
N GLU A 59 9.18 28.61 -6.35
CA GLU A 59 7.98 29.46 -6.17
C GLU A 59 7.16 29.70 -7.46
N ALA A 60 7.79 29.67 -8.63
CA ALA A 60 7.12 29.85 -9.92
C ALA A 60 6.06 28.76 -10.25
N ASP A 61 6.20 27.56 -9.71
CA ASP A 61 5.31 26.42 -9.97
C ASP A 61 4.53 25.94 -8.73
N GLU A 62 4.49 26.77 -7.68
CA GLU A 62 3.95 26.41 -6.36
C GLU A 62 2.45 26.04 -6.42
N ASP A 63 1.62 26.81 -7.16
CA ASP A 63 0.19 26.52 -7.28
C ASP A 63 -0.09 25.23 -8.06
N LEU A 64 0.67 24.98 -9.13
CA LEU A 64 0.57 23.73 -9.90
C LEU A 64 0.98 22.53 -9.05
N THR A 65 2.09 22.69 -8.33
CA THR A 65 2.61 21.71 -7.38
C THR A 65 1.58 21.36 -6.31
N HIS A 66 0.95 22.36 -5.68
CA HIS A 66 -0.10 22.14 -4.69
C HIS A 66 -1.35 21.48 -5.29
N LYS A 67 -1.73 21.80 -6.53
CA LYS A 67 -2.82 21.10 -7.24
C LYS A 67 -2.51 19.63 -7.46
N ILE A 68 -1.29 19.30 -7.89
CA ILE A 68 -0.85 17.92 -8.09
C ILE A 68 -0.81 17.16 -6.75
N ALA A 69 -0.22 17.75 -5.71
CA ALA A 69 -0.18 17.18 -4.37
C ALA A 69 -1.58 16.88 -3.81
N ARG A 70 -2.54 17.81 -3.98
CA ARG A 70 -3.95 17.59 -3.59
C ARG A 70 -4.62 16.47 -4.40
N ALA A 71 -4.35 16.39 -5.71
CA ALA A 71 -4.89 15.33 -6.54
C ALA A 71 -4.35 13.94 -6.17
N ILE A 72 -3.06 13.85 -5.83
CA ILE A 72 -2.43 12.63 -5.31
C ILE A 72 -3.10 12.25 -3.99
N ARG A 73 -3.20 13.18 -3.01
CA ARG A 73 -3.84 12.90 -1.71
C ARG A 73 -5.28 12.39 -1.85
N ARG A 74 -6.12 13.01 -2.69
CA ARG A 74 -7.50 12.54 -2.90
C ARG A 74 -7.57 11.11 -3.46
N LYS A 75 -6.68 10.76 -4.40
CA LYS A 75 -6.62 9.38 -4.92
C LYS A 75 -6.15 8.40 -3.83
N ASN A 76 -5.26 8.84 -2.95
CA ASN A 76 -4.80 8.06 -1.82
C ASN A 76 -5.93 7.82 -0.80
N ASP A 77 -6.71 8.84 -0.47
CA ASP A 77 -7.84 8.72 0.46
C ASP A 77 -8.87 7.70 -0.03
N VAL A 78 -9.16 7.69 -1.32
CA VAL A 78 -10.03 6.68 -1.96
C VAL A 78 -9.41 5.29 -1.91
N LEU A 79 -8.10 5.17 -2.16
CA LEU A 79 -7.42 3.89 -2.07
C LEU A 79 -7.45 3.34 -0.63
N ILE A 80 -7.18 4.19 0.36
CA ILE A 80 -7.25 3.84 1.78
C ILE A 80 -8.65 3.38 2.14
N ALA A 81 -9.68 4.18 1.81
CA ALA A 81 -11.07 3.85 2.10
C ALA A 81 -11.49 2.50 1.49
N ASN A 82 -11.06 2.23 0.25
CA ASN A 82 -11.31 0.93 -0.38
C ASN A 82 -10.60 -0.20 0.38
N LEU A 83 -9.34 -0.01 0.77
CA LEU A 83 -8.56 -0.99 1.52
C LEU A 83 -9.16 -1.27 2.92
N THR A 84 -9.62 -0.24 3.64
CA THR A 84 -10.29 -0.42 4.93
C THR A 84 -11.68 -1.04 4.79
N SER A 85 -12.41 -0.78 3.70
CA SER A 85 -13.73 -1.38 3.45
C SER A 85 -13.69 -2.86 3.05
N LEU A 86 -12.52 -3.36 2.66
CA LEU A 86 -12.28 -4.76 2.29
C LEU A 86 -11.86 -5.64 3.49
N ARG A 87 -11.74 -5.05 4.69
CA ARG A 87 -11.63 -5.74 5.97
C ARG A 87 -13.00 -6.07 6.54
#